data_AF-B4JY23-F1
#
_entry.id   AF-B4JY23-F1
#
_cell.length_a   1.000
_cell.length_b   1.000
_cell.length_c   1.000
_cell.angle_alpha   90.00
_cell.angle_beta   90.00
_cell.angle_gamma   90.00
#
_symmetry.space_group_name_H-M   'P 1'
#
loop_
_entity.id
_entity.type
_entity.pdbx_description
1 polymer ?
#
loop_
_entity_poly.entity_id
_entity_poly.type
_entity_poly.pdbx_seq_one_letter_code
_entity_poly.pdbx_strand_id
1 'polypeptide(L)'
;MLQLGSLSLLLLLLLAVVCHADVIQYQMCPDSVDVCSIDEVRVDPCPQAATNTPCRLRRRHPSRISFDFTPKFDAEHLVSSLGWAKSETEELPLLTLERDSCKNTHTYTIRWALKDEVSSKRCCFTIVIKVVR
;
A
#
# COMPACT_ATOMS: atom_id res chain seq x y z
N MET A 1 -12.91 -24.45 -38.57
CA MET A 1 -11.99 -24.61 -37.41
C MET A 1 -11.29 -23.31 -36.99
N LEU A 2 -11.12 -22.29 -37.84
CA LEU A 2 -10.50 -21.00 -37.43
C LEU A 2 -11.38 -20.10 -36.52
N GLN A 3 -12.71 -20.24 -36.54
CA GLN A 3 -13.59 -19.34 -35.77
C GLN A 3 -13.61 -19.60 -34.26
N LEU A 4 -13.47 -20.85 -33.80
CA LEU A 4 -13.39 -21.16 -32.37
C LEU A 4 -12.10 -20.64 -31.73
N GLY A 5 -10.97 -20.68 -32.46
CA GLY A 5 -9.68 -20.18 -31.97
C GLY A 5 -9.68 -18.67 -31.78
N SER A 6 -10.34 -17.93 -32.67
CA SER A 6 -10.49 -16.47 -32.58
C SER A 6 -11.32 -16.04 -31.36
N LEU A 7 -12.46 -16.69 -31.12
CA LEU A 7 -13.31 -16.44 -29.94
C LEU A 7 -12.58 -16.76 -28.63
N SER A 8 -11.80 -17.83 -28.60
CA SER A 8 -10.99 -18.20 -27.43
C SER A 8 -9.87 -17.18 -27.15
N LEU A 9 -9.19 -16.67 -28.18
CA LEU A 9 -8.18 -15.61 -28.03
C LEU A 9 -8.80 -14.29 -27.55
N LEU A 10 -9.96 -13.90 -28.09
CA LEU A 10 -10.69 -12.70 -27.66
C LEU A 10 -11.13 -12.79 -26.19
N LEU A 11 -11.60 -13.95 -25.76
CA LEU A 11 -11.97 -14.18 -24.36
C LEU A 11 -10.76 -14.12 -23.41
N LEU A 12 -9.62 -14.68 -23.82
CA LEU A 12 -8.35 -14.59 -23.08
C LEU A 12 -7.85 -13.14 -22.98
N LEU A 13 -7.97 -12.35 -24.05
CA LEU A 13 -7.59 -10.92 -24.03
C LEU A 13 -8.49 -10.10 -23.09
N LEU A 14 -9.80 -10.37 -23.09
CA LEU A 14 -10.76 -9.69 -22.19
C LEU A 14 -10.48 -9.99 -20.71
N LEU A 15 -10.06 -11.21 -20.38
CA LEU A 15 -9.71 -11.63 -19.02
C LEU A 15 -8.38 -11.04 -18.52
N ALA A 16 -7.48 -10.63 -19.42
CA ALA A 16 -6.19 -10.05 -19.04
C ALA A 16 -6.30 -8.58 -18.57
N VAL A 17 -7.41 -7.90 -18.83
CA VAL A 17 -7.57 -6.46 -18.53
C VAL A 17 -7.83 -6.18 -17.04
N VAL A 18 -8.15 -7.18 -16.23
CA VAL A 18 -8.81 -6.95 -14.92
C VAL A 18 -7.88 -6.81 -13.70
N CYS A 19 -6.56 -6.83 -13.85
CA CYS A 19 -5.64 -6.75 -12.71
C CYS A 19 -4.48 -5.79 -12.98
N HIS A 20 -4.74 -4.49 -12.89
CA HIS A 20 -3.66 -3.50 -12.78
C HIS A 20 -3.57 -3.06 -11.32
N ALA A 21 -2.55 -3.56 -10.62
CA ALA A 21 -2.14 -2.99 -9.34
C ALA A 21 -1.17 -1.84 -9.66
N ASP A 22 -1.51 -0.63 -9.25
CA ASP A 22 -0.73 0.55 -9.59
C ASP A 22 0.40 0.77 -8.57
N VAL A 23 1.64 0.87 -9.05
CA VAL A 23 2.83 1.13 -8.21
C VAL A 23 2.88 2.61 -7.82
N ILE A 24 3.04 2.89 -6.53
CA ILE A 24 3.01 4.24 -5.96
C ILE A 24 4.32 4.64 -5.31
N GLN A 25 4.48 5.94 -5.07
CA GLN A 25 5.61 6.47 -4.31
C GLN A 25 5.46 6.15 -2.82
N TYR A 26 6.57 5.83 -2.18
CA TYR A 26 6.68 5.59 -0.74
C TYR A 26 7.96 6.23 -0.20
N GLN A 27 8.05 6.38 1.12
CA GLN A 27 9.23 6.91 1.80
C GLN A 27 9.63 5.99 2.95
N MET A 28 10.90 5.58 2.98
CA MET A 28 11.46 4.79 4.08
C MET A 28 11.53 5.61 5.38
N CYS A 29 11.30 4.94 6.52
CA CYS A 29 11.55 5.55 7.83
C CYS A 29 13.07 5.62 8.09
N PRO A 30 13.59 6.67 8.76
CA PRO A 30 15.03 6.84 8.97
C PRO A 30 15.72 5.67 9.68
N ASP A 31 14.99 4.98 10.56
CA ASP A 31 15.47 3.85 11.36
C ASP A 31 15.49 2.51 10.61
N SER A 32 15.04 2.46 9.35
CA SER A 32 14.86 1.21 8.61
C SER A 32 15.72 1.07 7.36
N VAL A 33 16.43 2.13 6.95
CA VAL A 33 17.24 2.15 5.71
C VAL A 33 18.30 1.04 5.67
N ASP A 34 18.93 0.77 6.81
CA ASP A 34 19.97 -0.26 6.94
C ASP A 34 19.42 -1.65 7.34
N VAL A 35 18.14 -1.74 7.68
CA VAL A 35 17.51 -2.97 8.22
C VAL A 35 16.78 -3.75 7.14
N CYS A 36 16.19 -3.07 6.15
CA CYS A 36 15.45 -3.70 5.06
C CYS A 36 15.41 -2.79 3.83
N SER A 37 14.92 -3.31 2.70
CA SER A 37 14.42 -2.51 1.59
C SER A 37 12.96 -2.83 1.31
N ILE A 38 12.23 -1.82 0.85
CA ILE A 38 10.94 -2.00 0.18
C ILE A 38 11.23 -1.90 -1.30
N ASP A 39 10.79 -2.88 -2.07
CA ASP A 39 11.13 -2.95 -3.49
C ASP A 39 10.05 -2.23 -4.32
N GLU A 40 8.80 -2.46 -3.95
CA GLU A 40 7.65 -1.75 -4.53
C GLU A 40 6.46 -1.71 -3.58
N VAL A 41 5.62 -0.67 -3.74
CA VAL A 41 4.33 -0.55 -3.06
C VAL A 41 3.24 -0.32 -4.10
N ARG A 42 2.18 -1.12 -4.02
CA ARG A 42 1.07 -1.15 -4.96
C ARG A 42 -0.25 -0.85 -4.24
N VAL A 43 -1.10 -0.06 -4.88
CA VAL A 43 -2.46 0.23 -4.41
C VAL A 43 -3.46 -0.05 -5.53
N ASP A 44 -4.46 -0.86 -5.23
CA ASP A 44 -5.49 -1.26 -6.19
C ASP A 44 -6.89 -0.97 -5.62
N PRO A 45 -7.74 -0.19 -6.31
CA PRO A 45 -7.44 0.60 -7.51
C PRO A 45 -6.76 1.94 -7.18
N CYS A 46 -5.76 2.38 -7.97
CA CYS A 46 -5.16 3.71 -7.82
C CYS A 46 -4.74 4.36 -9.15
N PRO A 47 -5.70 4.88 -9.94
CA PRO A 47 -5.38 5.54 -11.21
C PRO A 47 -4.55 6.84 -11.04
N GLN A 48 -4.41 7.35 -9.80
CA GLN A 48 -3.57 8.50 -9.47
C GLN A 48 -2.07 8.20 -9.54
N ALA A 49 -1.68 6.93 -9.49
CA ALA A 49 -0.29 6.52 -9.58
C ALA A 49 0.35 6.96 -10.91
N ALA A 50 -0.41 6.92 -12.01
CA ALA A 50 0.04 7.36 -13.33
C ALA A 50 0.49 8.84 -13.37
N THR A 51 0.01 9.66 -12.43
CA THR A 51 0.40 11.07 -12.29
C THR A 51 1.22 11.35 -11.05
N ASN A 52 1.72 10.32 -10.36
CA ASN A 52 2.45 10.43 -9.09
C ASN A 52 1.69 11.26 -8.03
N THR A 53 0.37 11.18 -8.02
CA THR A 53 -0.46 11.85 -7.00
C THR A 53 -0.98 10.85 -5.97
N PRO A 54 -1.27 11.29 -4.72
CA PRO A 54 -1.78 10.40 -3.68
C PRO A 54 -3.06 9.66 -4.10
N CYS A 55 -3.10 8.35 -3.82
CA CYS A 55 -4.26 7.51 -4.12
C CYS A 55 -5.52 7.98 -3.42
N ARG A 56 -6.61 8.10 -4.16
CA ARG A 56 -7.92 8.49 -3.61
C ARG A 56 -8.71 7.24 -3.19
N LEU A 57 -8.58 6.85 -1.93
CA LEU A 57 -9.31 5.71 -1.38
C LEU A 57 -10.74 6.09 -1.03
N ARG A 58 -11.71 5.39 -1.60
CA ARG A 58 -13.15 5.63 -1.38
C ARG A 58 -13.62 4.93 -0.12
N ARG A 59 -14.37 5.62 0.73
CA ARG A 59 -14.98 5.00 1.92
C ARG A 59 -15.93 3.88 1.49
N ARG A 60 -15.92 2.78 2.26
CA ARG A 60 -16.77 1.59 2.04
C ARG A 60 -16.55 0.88 0.69
N HIS A 61 -15.53 1.28 -0.07
CA HIS A 61 -15.02 0.49 -1.19
C HIS A 61 -13.71 -0.16 -0.74
N PRO A 62 -13.59 -1.49 -0.81
CA PRO A 62 -12.34 -2.14 -0.47
C PRO A 62 -11.25 -1.69 -1.45
N SER A 63 -10.09 -1.33 -0.91
CA SER A 63 -8.87 -1.09 -1.67
C SER A 63 -7.80 -2.00 -1.12
N ARG A 64 -6.98 -2.57 -1.99
CA ARG A 64 -5.88 -3.47 -1.63
C ARG A 64 -4.57 -2.70 -1.69
N ILE A 65 -3.81 -2.74 -0.60
CA ILE A 65 -2.44 -2.25 -0.55
C ILE A 65 -1.54 -3.47 -0.45
N SER A 66 -0.50 -3.53 -1.26
CA SER A 66 0.42 -4.66 -1.31
C SER A 66 1.84 -4.13 -1.51
N PHE A 67 2.82 -4.73 -0.87
CA PHE A 67 4.21 -4.28 -0.97
C PHE A 67 5.13 -5.49 -0.96
N ASP A 68 6.24 -5.36 -1.67
CA ASP A 68 7.33 -6.33 -1.65
C ASP A 68 8.47 -5.75 -0.83
N PHE A 69 9.04 -6.58 0.03
CA PHE A 69 10.11 -6.18 0.92
C PHE A 69 11.19 -7.24 0.98
N THR A 70 12.43 -6.78 1.15
CA THR A 70 13.60 -7.63 1.32
C THR A 70 14.23 -7.33 2.70
N PRO A 71 14.09 -8.24 3.68
CA PRO A 71 14.74 -8.06 4.98
C PRO A 71 16.24 -8.31 4.87
N LYS A 72 17.06 -7.53 5.60
CA LYS A 72 18.52 -7.75 5.72
C LYS A 72 18.90 -8.48 7.02
N PHE A 73 17.92 -9.18 7.60
CA PHE A 73 18.04 -9.92 8.85
C PHE A 73 17.23 -11.22 8.72
N ASP A 74 17.64 -12.24 9.46
CA ASP A 74 16.91 -13.50 9.53
C ASP A 74 15.75 -13.33 10.53
N ALA A 75 14.53 -13.56 10.08
CA ALA A 75 13.34 -13.57 10.93
C ALA A 75 12.41 -14.71 10.52
N GLU A 76 12.03 -15.52 11.50
CA GLU A 76 11.04 -16.59 11.34
C GLU A 76 9.61 -16.06 11.57
N HIS A 77 9.47 -15.04 12.41
CA HIS A 77 8.19 -14.45 12.78
C HIS A 77 8.21 -12.93 12.60
N LEU A 78 7.39 -12.42 11.68
CA LEU A 78 7.22 -10.99 11.46
C LEU A 78 5.82 -10.55 11.87
N VAL A 79 5.75 -9.57 12.76
CA VAL A 79 4.52 -8.88 13.13
C VAL A 79 4.41 -7.63 12.29
N SER A 80 3.37 -7.55 11.46
CA SER A 80 3.04 -6.34 10.72
C SER A 80 2.11 -5.45 11.55
N SER A 81 2.40 -4.16 11.53
CA SER A 81 1.60 -3.12 12.14
C SER A 81 1.38 -2.00 11.14
N LEU A 82 0.21 -1.38 11.25
CA LEU A 82 -0.26 -0.34 10.37
C LEU A 82 -0.84 0.76 11.25
N GLY A 83 -0.42 2.01 11.01
CA GLY A 83 -0.82 3.17 11.81
C GLY A 83 -0.86 4.45 10.98
N TRP A 84 -1.56 5.46 11.48
CA TRP A 84 -1.55 6.80 10.87
C TRP A 84 -0.40 7.61 11.46
N ALA A 85 0.48 8.14 10.62
CA ALA A 85 1.48 9.09 11.07
C ALA A 85 0.84 10.47 11.17
N LYS A 86 0.56 10.93 12.40
CA LYS A 86 0.09 12.29 12.66
C LYS A 86 1.26 13.28 12.65
N SER A 87 2.45 12.82 13.05
CA SER A 87 3.74 13.52 12.99
C SER A 87 4.87 12.51 12.85
N GLU A 88 6.13 12.96 12.78
CA GLU A 88 7.29 12.05 12.69
C GLU A 88 7.37 11.06 13.87
N THR A 89 6.90 11.48 15.05
CA THR A 89 7.02 10.74 16.31
C THR A 89 5.69 10.21 16.86
N GLU A 90 4.54 10.63 16.31
CA GLU A 90 3.21 10.26 16.81
C GLU A 90 2.48 9.35 15.81
N GLU A 91 2.32 8.08 16.18
CA GLU A 91 1.50 7.10 15.47
C GLU A 91 0.13 6.97 16.16
N LEU A 92 -0.93 7.09 15.37
CA LEU A 92 -2.29 6.86 15.83
C LEU A 92 -2.78 5.46 15.41
N PRO A 93 -3.51 4.73 16.28
CA PRO A 93 -4.07 3.44 15.93
C PRO A 93 -5.05 3.55 14.77
N LEU A 94 -5.12 2.53 13.90
CA LEU A 94 -6.00 2.56 12.70
C LEU A 94 -7.45 2.93 12.97
N LEU A 95 -7.97 2.50 14.12
CA LEU A 95 -9.34 2.71 14.57
C LEU A 95 -9.68 4.19 14.84
N THR A 96 -8.67 5.05 14.99
CA THR A 96 -8.86 6.48 15.26
C THR A 96 -8.87 7.32 13.99
N LEU A 97 -9.03 6.72 12.79
CA LEU A 97 -9.30 7.52 11.59
C LEU A 97 -10.53 8.39 11.88
N GLU A 98 -10.30 9.69 11.99
CA GLU A 98 -11.31 10.67 12.33
C GLU A 98 -12.46 10.55 11.32
N ARG A 99 -13.62 10.04 11.80
CA ARG A 99 -14.72 9.59 10.92
C ARG A 99 -15.47 10.74 10.26
N ASP A 100 -15.18 11.97 10.69
CA ASP A 100 -15.87 13.17 10.25
C ASP A 100 -15.26 13.73 8.95
N SER A 101 -15.54 13.02 7.84
CA SER A 101 -15.15 13.41 6.48
C SER A 101 -15.73 14.75 6.00
N CYS A 102 -16.50 15.47 6.83
CA CYS A 102 -17.01 16.81 6.50
C CYS A 102 -15.97 17.92 6.71
N LYS A 103 -14.96 17.72 7.55
CA LYS A 103 -13.98 18.79 7.85
C LYS A 103 -12.75 18.78 6.95
N ASN A 104 -12.40 17.62 6.38
CA ASN A 104 -11.03 17.40 5.93
C ASN A 104 -10.97 16.78 4.53
N THR A 105 -10.60 17.58 3.53
CA THR A 105 -9.98 17.16 2.26
C THR A 105 -8.54 16.65 2.47
N HIS A 106 -8.27 16.00 3.60
CA HIS A 106 -6.91 15.75 4.05
C HIS A 106 -6.27 14.56 3.36
N THR A 107 -4.99 14.77 3.11
CA THR A 107 -4.02 13.77 2.76
C THR A 107 -3.55 13.11 4.06
N TYR A 108 -3.49 11.78 4.09
CA TYR A 108 -3.07 10.99 5.23
C TYR A 108 -1.78 10.26 4.92
N THR A 109 -0.86 10.27 5.87
CA THR A 109 0.35 9.45 5.81
C THR A 109 0.09 8.17 6.58
N ILE A 110 0.11 7.05 5.86
CA ILE A 110 0.07 5.71 6.44
C ILE A 110 1.49 5.28 6.73
N ARG A 111 1.75 4.78 7.94
CA ARG A 111 3.00 4.13 8.30
C ARG A 111 2.79 2.63 8.45
N TRP A 112 3.63 1.88 7.75
CA TRP A 112 3.74 0.43 7.84
C TRP A 112 5.00 0.10 8.61
N ALA A 113 4.90 -0.83 9.56
CA ALA A 113 6.06 -1.35 10.27
C ALA A 113 5.98 -2.86 10.43
N LEU A 114 7.01 -3.56 9.98
CA LEU A 114 7.25 -4.99 10.19
C LEU A 114 8.29 -5.11 11.30
N LYS A 115 7.98 -5.86 12.34
CA LYS A 115 8.88 -6.09 13.47
C LYS A 115 9.12 -7.58 13.64
N ASP A 116 10.37 -7.96 13.81
CA ASP A 116 10.73 -9.28 14.31
C ASP A 116 10.79 -9.26 15.84
N GLU A 117 10.16 -10.26 16.46
CA GLU A 117 10.08 -10.36 17.91
C GLU A 117 11.41 -10.75 18.55
N VAL A 118 12.22 -11.57 17.84
CA VAL A 118 13.45 -12.14 18.40
C VAL A 118 14.62 -11.16 18.29
N SER A 119 14.88 -10.63 17.10
CA SER A 119 15.99 -9.69 16.87
C SER A 119 15.65 -8.24 17.26
N SER A 120 14.37 -7.96 17.56
CA SER A 120 13.84 -6.60 17.76
C SER A 120 14.11 -5.63 16.60
N LYS A 121 14.45 -6.14 15.41
CA LYS A 121 14.65 -5.33 14.20
C LYS A 121 13.29 -4.89 13.65
N ARG A 122 13.25 -3.65 13.13
CA ARG A 122 12.05 -3.01 12.60
C ARG A 122 12.30 -2.46 11.20
N CYS A 123 11.44 -2.83 10.27
CA CYS A 123 11.38 -2.33 8.91
C CYS A 123 10.14 -1.45 8.74
N CYS A 124 10.32 -0.18 8.38
CA CYS A 124 9.27 0.83 8.36
C CYS A 124 9.31 1.66 7.07
N PHE A 125 8.13 1.93 6.52
CA PHE A 125 7.94 2.86 5.41
C PHE A 125 6.60 3.58 5.52
N THR A 126 6.46 4.66 4.76
CA THR A 126 5.26 5.48 4.73
C THR A 126 4.76 5.70 3.31
N ILE A 127 3.44 5.78 3.16
CA ILE A 127 2.78 6.16 1.91
C ILE A 127 1.78 7.25 2.18
N VAL A 128 1.46 8.00 1.13
CA VAL A 128 0.55 9.13 1.20
C VAL A 128 -0.72 8.80 0.42
N ILE A 129 -1.87 8.87 1.09
CA ILE A 129 -3.18 8.61 0.49
C ILE A 129 -4.15 9.75 0.77
N LYS A 130 -5.27 9.79 0.05
CA LYS A 130 -6.37 10.71 0.30
C LYS A 130 -7.66 9.91 0.48
N VAL A 131 -8.32 10.05 1.62
CA VAL A 131 -9.63 9.39 1.84
C VAL A 131 -10.72 10.29 1.28
N VAL A 132 -11.55 9.73 0.39
CA VAL A 132 -12.66 10.42 -0.28
C VAL A 132 -14.00 9.72 0.01
N ARG A 133 -15.10 10.46 -0.06
CA ARG A 133 -16.46 9.90 0.10
C ARG A 133 -16.84 8.98 -1.03
#